data_AF-A0A0R3CBF0-F1
#
_entry.id   AF-A0A0R3CBF0-F1
#
_cell.length_a   1.000
_cell.length_b   1.000
_cell.length_c   1.000
_cell.angle_alpha   90.00
_cell.angle_beta   90.00
_cell.angle_gamma   90.00
#
_symmetry.space_group_name_H-M   'P 1'
#
loop_
_entity.id
_entity.type
_entity.pdbx_description
1 polymer ?
#
loop_
_entity_poly.entity_id
_entity_poly.type
_entity_poly.pdbx_seq_one_letter_code
_entity_poly.pdbx_strand_id
1 'polypeptide(L)'
;MAKEKPITRAGITRRRNAAKRRRLRLRTPLGRLDADGASSAQNNNRRLLWLAIEWGLERAPKVGPAPSAELCDYCRKHGINVDWILDGDLRGLKRMIDERRGHQRAERALWRGMPSSRLSTS
;
A
#
# COMPACT_ATOMS: atom_id res chain seq x y z
N MET A 1 -32.90 -17.24 15.36
CA MET A 1 -31.85 -18.06 14.71
C MET A 1 -32.01 -17.97 13.20
N ALA A 2 -31.02 -17.43 12.48
CA ALA A 2 -31.10 -17.29 11.02
C ALA A 2 -30.86 -18.66 10.36
N LYS A 3 -31.88 -19.20 9.68
CA LYS A 3 -31.75 -20.44 8.89
C LYS A 3 -30.84 -20.15 7.69
N GLU A 4 -29.67 -20.80 7.63
CA GLU A 4 -28.80 -20.75 6.46
C GLU A 4 -29.56 -21.25 5.23
N LYS A 5 -29.72 -20.38 4.22
CA LYS A 5 -30.37 -20.77 2.97
C LYS A 5 -29.46 -21.78 2.25
N PRO A 6 -29.98 -22.96 1.86
CA PRO A 6 -29.19 -23.95 1.15
C PRO A 6 -28.65 -23.37 -0.16
N ILE A 7 -27.39 -23.66 -0.46
CA ILE A 7 -26.73 -23.16 -1.67
C ILE A 7 -27.45 -23.75 -2.88
N THR A 8 -28.06 -22.87 -3.68
CA THR A 8 -28.74 -23.27 -4.92
C THR A 8 -27.74 -23.85 -5.93
N ARG A 9 -28.20 -24.72 -6.85
CA ARG A 9 -27.37 -25.20 -7.99
C ARG A 9 -26.67 -24.05 -8.71
N ALA A 10 -27.36 -22.93 -8.92
CA ALA A 10 -26.79 -21.72 -9.52
C ALA A 10 -25.66 -21.10 -8.67
N GLY A 11 -25.74 -21.17 -7.34
CA GLY A 11 -24.68 -20.76 -6.42
C GLY A 11 -23.44 -21.66 -6.52
N ILE A 12 -23.62 -22.98 -6.62
CA ILE A 12 -22.54 -23.95 -6.82
C ILE A 12 -21.82 -23.68 -8.15
N THR A 13 -22.58 -23.51 -9.24
CA THR A 13 -22.03 -23.21 -10.57
C THR A 13 -21.26 -21.89 -10.58
N ARG A 14 -21.81 -20.83 -9.96
CA ARG A 14 -21.11 -19.54 -9.84
C ARG A 14 -19.78 -19.66 -9.09
N ARG A 15 -19.75 -20.38 -7.96
CA ARG A 15 -18.50 -20.65 -7.22
C ARG A 15 -17.50 -21.43 -8.07
N ARG A 16 -17.94 -22.47 -8.78
CA ARG A 16 -17.08 -23.31 -9.63
C ARG A 16 -16.48 -22.49 -10.79
N ASN A 17 -17.29 -21.64 -11.42
CA ASN A 17 -16.85 -20.74 -12.49
C ASN A 17 -15.90 -19.65 -11.98
N ALA A 18 -16.14 -19.10 -10.78
CA ALA A 18 -15.23 -18.15 -10.13
C ALA A 18 -13.86 -18.81 -9.84
N ALA A 19 -13.85 -20.03 -9.27
CA ALA A 19 -12.63 -20.78 -9.03
C ALA A 19 -11.87 -21.12 -10.32
N LYS A 20 -12.59 -21.52 -11.39
CA LYS A 20 -12.00 -21.76 -12.72
C LYS A 20 -11.35 -20.50 -13.28
N ARG A 21 -12.05 -19.35 -13.24
CA ARG A 21 -11.51 -18.05 -13.67
C ARG A 21 -10.26 -17.65 -12.89
N ARG A 22 -10.25 -17.86 -11.57
CA ARG A 22 -9.07 -17.61 -10.72
C ARG A 22 -7.88 -18.48 -11.14
N ARG A 23 -8.08 -19.79 -11.33
CA ARG A 23 -7.02 -20.71 -11.79
C ARG A 23 -6.44 -20.31 -13.15
N LEU A 24 -7.28 -19.84 -14.07
CA LEU A 24 -6.83 -19.38 -15.38
C LEU A 24 -5.98 -18.11 -15.29
N ARG A 25 -6.36 -17.14 -14.44
CA ARG A 25 -5.56 -15.92 -14.21
C ARG A 25 -4.19 -16.23 -13.61
N LEU A 26 -4.11 -17.16 -12.66
CA LEU A 26 -2.84 -17.55 -12.02
C LEU A 26 -1.81 -18.18 -12.97
N ARG A 27 -2.19 -18.54 -14.22
CA ARG A 27 -1.25 -19.07 -15.21
C ARG A 27 -0.29 -18.02 -15.75
N THR A 28 -0.73 -16.77 -15.87
CA THR A 28 0.12 -15.69 -16.39
C THR A 28 0.79 -14.92 -15.24
N PRO A 29 2.00 -14.37 -15.44
CA PRO A 29 2.62 -13.48 -14.46
C PRO A 29 1.70 -12.31 -14.05
N LEU A 30 1.06 -11.67 -15.02
CA LEU A 30 0.11 -10.57 -14.78
C LEU A 30 -1.13 -11.02 -13.99
N GLY A 31 -1.68 -12.19 -14.27
CA GLY A 31 -2.85 -12.69 -13.55
C GLY A 31 -2.52 -13.24 -12.16
N ARG A 32 -1.25 -13.57 -11.87
CA ARG A 32 -0.76 -13.79 -10.50
C ARG A 32 -0.69 -12.47 -9.73
N LEU A 33 -0.13 -11.43 -10.34
CA LEU A 33 -0.12 -10.07 -9.77
C LEU A 33 -1.54 -9.55 -9.46
N ASP A 34 -2.48 -9.70 -10.40
CA ASP A 34 -3.90 -9.36 -10.20
C ASP A 34 -4.53 -10.18 -9.06
N ALA A 35 -4.27 -11.48 -9.00
CA ALA A 35 -4.81 -12.37 -7.97
C ALA A 35 -4.22 -12.15 -6.57
N ASP A 36 -2.97 -11.72 -6.50
CA ASP A 36 -2.28 -11.29 -5.28
C ASP A 36 -2.69 -9.85 -4.87
N GLY A 37 -3.53 -9.22 -5.69
CA GLY A 37 -4.15 -7.93 -5.43
C GLY A 37 -3.27 -6.74 -5.76
N ALA A 38 -2.11 -6.95 -6.40
CA ALA A 38 -1.09 -5.93 -6.61
C ALA A 38 -1.67 -4.62 -7.19
N SER A 39 -2.62 -4.71 -8.12
CA SER A 39 -3.18 -3.58 -8.87
C SER A 39 -4.60 -3.14 -8.46
N SER A 40 -5.18 -3.67 -7.38
CA SER A 40 -6.54 -3.30 -6.97
C SER A 40 -6.55 -2.09 -6.04
N ALA A 41 -7.48 -1.15 -6.25
CA ALA A 41 -7.68 0.00 -5.35
C ALA A 41 -7.82 -0.40 -3.88
N GLN A 42 -8.43 -1.56 -3.61
CA GLN A 42 -8.56 -2.10 -2.25
C GLN A 42 -7.19 -2.48 -1.64
N ASN A 43 -6.29 -3.06 -2.41
CA ASN A 43 -4.96 -3.42 -1.93
C ASN A 43 -4.08 -2.17 -1.73
N ASN A 44 -4.19 -1.19 -2.62
CA ASN A 44 -3.50 0.09 -2.49
C ASN A 44 -3.93 0.79 -1.19
N ASN A 45 -5.24 0.81 -0.91
CA ASN A 45 -5.77 1.31 0.37
C ASN A 45 -5.23 0.52 1.58
N ARG A 46 -5.09 -0.81 1.48
CA ARG A 46 -4.51 -1.63 2.56
C ARG A 46 -3.03 -1.32 2.80
N ARG A 47 -2.24 -1.21 1.74
CA ARG A 47 -0.81 -0.84 1.80
C ARG A 47 -0.63 0.51 2.47
N LEU A 48 -1.40 1.51 2.05
CA LEU A 48 -1.38 2.85 2.64
C LEU A 48 -1.81 2.85 4.11
N LEU A 49 -2.87 2.11 4.45
CA LEU A 49 -3.32 2.00 5.85
C LEU A 49 -2.23 1.38 6.73
N TRP A 50 -1.57 0.32 6.25
CA TRP A 50 -0.45 -0.30 6.95
C TRP A 50 0.70 0.68 7.17
N LEU A 51 1.11 1.40 6.12
CA LEU A 51 2.16 2.42 6.25
C LEU A 51 1.76 3.55 7.19
N ALA A 52 0.51 4.00 7.14
CA ALA A 52 0.02 5.06 8.01
C ALA A 52 0.07 4.64 9.49
N ILE A 53 -0.31 3.40 9.81
CA ILE A 53 -0.20 2.86 11.17
C ILE A 53 1.28 2.72 11.58
N GLU A 54 2.08 2.07 10.75
CA GLU A 54 3.49 1.76 11.08
C GLU A 54 4.36 3.02 11.21
N TRP A 55 4.09 4.04 10.39
CA TRP A 55 4.86 5.29 10.38
C TRP A 55 4.19 6.41 11.17
N GLY A 56 3.06 6.15 11.84
CA GLY A 56 2.32 7.14 12.61
C GLY A 56 1.83 8.33 11.78
N LEU A 57 1.38 8.08 10.55
CA LEU A 57 0.90 9.12 9.63
C LEU A 57 -0.60 9.38 9.81
N GLU A 58 -1.03 10.53 9.30
CA GLU A 58 -2.44 10.83 9.07
C GLU A 58 -3.07 9.78 8.14
N ARG A 59 -4.39 9.60 8.27
CA ARG A 59 -5.14 8.65 7.45
C ARG A 59 -5.01 9.00 5.97
N ALA A 60 -4.58 8.03 5.17
CA ALA A 60 -4.43 8.19 3.73
C ALA A 60 -5.78 8.51 3.04
N PRO A 61 -5.76 9.28 1.93
CA PRO A 61 -6.94 9.52 1.11
C PRO A 61 -7.43 8.22 0.46
N LYS A 62 -8.71 8.20 0.08
CA LYS A 62 -9.33 7.01 -0.51
C LYS A 62 -8.79 6.79 -1.92
N VAL A 63 -8.18 5.63 -2.16
CA VAL A 63 -7.67 5.25 -3.48
C VAL A 63 -8.82 4.76 -4.37
N GLY A 64 -8.98 5.41 -5.52
CA GLY A 64 -9.88 5.01 -6.60
C GLY A 64 -9.21 4.07 -7.61
N PRO A 65 -9.89 3.74 -8.73
CA PRO A 65 -9.32 2.92 -9.81
C PRO A 65 -8.12 3.57 -10.49
N ALA A 66 -8.06 4.90 -10.50
CA ALA A 66 -6.93 5.69 -10.96
C ALA A 66 -6.30 6.45 -9.77
N PRO A 67 -4.98 6.68 -9.77
CA PRO A 67 -4.32 7.51 -8.77
C PRO A 67 -4.86 8.95 -8.84
N SER A 68 -5.35 9.48 -7.71
CA SER A 68 -5.74 10.88 -7.61
C SER A 68 -4.54 11.78 -7.35
N ALA A 69 -4.65 13.07 -7.68
CA ALA A 69 -3.63 14.06 -7.32
C ALA A 69 -3.40 14.08 -5.79
N GLU A 70 -4.48 13.99 -4.99
CA GLU A 70 -4.41 13.91 -3.53
C GLU A 70 -3.57 12.72 -3.03
N LEU A 71 -3.68 11.56 -3.69
CA LEU A 71 -2.87 10.40 -3.34
C LEU A 71 -1.39 10.67 -3.65
N CYS A 72 -1.08 11.24 -4.81
CA CYS A 72 0.27 11.59 -5.18
C CYS A 72 0.89 12.60 -4.20
N ASP A 73 0.11 13.60 -3.78
CA ASP A 73 0.55 14.62 -2.83
C ASP A 73 0.74 14.05 -1.42
N TYR A 74 -0.17 13.18 -0.96
CA TYR A 74 -0.01 12.44 0.29
C TYR A 74 1.27 11.59 0.28
N CYS A 75 1.49 10.84 -0.79
CA CYS A 75 2.68 10.02 -0.94
C CYS A 75 3.96 10.87 -0.95
N ARG A 76 3.97 12.01 -1.66
CA ARG A 76 5.10 12.95 -1.66
C ARG A 76 5.36 13.54 -0.28
N LYS A 77 4.31 14.02 0.42
CA LYS A 77 4.38 14.58 1.79
C LYS A 77 5.04 13.59 2.76
N HIS A 78 4.75 12.31 2.61
CA HIS A 78 5.20 11.27 3.52
C HIS A 78 6.36 10.42 2.99
N GLY A 79 6.98 10.76 1.86
CA GLY A 79 8.09 9.98 1.29
C GLY A 79 7.71 8.54 0.94
N ILE A 80 6.47 8.32 0.50
CA ILE A 80 5.97 7.04 0.01
C ILE A 80 6.16 7.02 -1.51
N ASN A 81 6.78 5.96 -2.03
CA ASN A 81 6.90 5.76 -3.47
C ASN A 81 5.53 5.32 -4.05
N VAL A 82 4.96 6.13 -4.93
CA VAL A 82 3.65 5.88 -5.56
C VAL A 82 3.69 4.63 -6.43
N ASP A 83 4.75 4.42 -7.23
CA ASP A 83 4.90 3.24 -8.07
C ASP A 83 4.96 1.97 -7.22
N TRP A 84 5.57 2.05 -6.03
CA TRP A 84 5.55 0.94 -5.08
C TRP A 84 4.14 0.64 -4.56
N ILE A 85 3.33 1.67 -4.29
CA ILE A 85 1.94 1.46 -3.87
C ILE A 85 1.14 0.73 -4.94
N LEU A 86 1.35 1.09 -6.21
CA LEU A 86 0.59 0.58 -7.34
C LEU A 86 1.02 -0.82 -7.76
N ASP A 87 2.31 -1.07 -7.91
CA ASP A 87 2.82 -2.32 -8.50
C ASP A 87 4.04 -2.88 -7.76
N GLY A 88 4.38 -2.30 -6.62
CA GLY A 88 5.58 -2.63 -5.87
C GLY A 88 5.59 -4.02 -5.25
N ASP A 89 6.80 -4.54 -5.08
CA ASP A 89 7.12 -5.80 -4.41
C ASP A 89 7.76 -5.58 -3.02
N LEU A 90 8.02 -6.66 -2.28
CA LEU A 90 8.62 -6.56 -0.94
C LEU A 90 10.05 -5.98 -0.97
N ARG A 91 10.79 -6.14 -2.08
CA ARG A 91 12.13 -5.56 -2.22
C ARG A 91 12.06 -4.05 -2.38
N GLY A 92 11.11 -3.55 -3.15
CA GLY A 92 10.77 -2.12 -3.24
C GLY A 92 10.37 -1.53 -1.89
N LEU A 93 9.57 -2.27 -1.10
CA LEU A 93 9.19 -1.83 0.25
C LEU A 93 10.41 -1.69 1.15
N LYS A 94 11.28 -2.70 1.15
CA LYS A 94 12.50 -2.70 1.96
C LYS A 94 13.39 -1.49 1.61
N ARG A 95 13.63 -1.24 0.32
CA ARG A 95 14.38 -0.05 -0.14
C ARG A 95 13.76 1.25 0.35
N MET A 96 12.44 1.41 0.20
CA MET A 96 11.72 2.61 0.65
C MET A 96 11.85 2.82 2.17
N ILE A 97 11.77 1.75 2.98
CA ILE A 97 11.97 1.84 4.43
C ILE A 97 13.41 2.22 4.78
N ASP A 98 14.39 1.61 4.10
CA ASP A 98 15.81 1.86 4.35
C ASP A 98 16.19 3.31 3.98
N GLU A 99 15.69 3.83 2.85
CA GLU A 99 15.84 5.23 2.43
C GLU A 99 15.24 6.20 3.44
N ARG A 100 14.00 5.96 3.89
CA ARG A 100 13.33 6.78 4.92
C ARG A 100 14.16 6.82 6.22
N ARG A 101 14.65 5.67 6.68
CA ARG A 101 15.49 5.58 7.88
C ARG A 101 16.82 6.30 7.68
N GLY A 102 17.39 6.24 6.48
CA GLY A 102 18.59 6.99 6.10
C GLY A 102 18.39 8.49 6.26
N HIS A 103 17.30 9.04 5.72
CA HIS A 103 16.96 10.45 5.84
C HIS A 103 16.79 10.89 7.31
N GLN A 104 16.03 10.14 8.11
CA GLN A 104 15.83 10.45 9.53
C GLN A 104 17.16 10.44 10.33
N ARG A 105 18.07 9.53 9.99
CA ARG A 105 19.40 9.46 10.62
C ARG A 105 20.26 10.66 10.22
N ALA A 106 20.25 11.03 8.95
CA ALA A 106 20.98 12.19 8.44
C ALA A 106 20.49 13.49 9.09
N GLU A 107 19.17 13.69 9.17
CA GLU A 107 18.58 14.83 9.87
C GLU A 107 19.00 14.87 11.35
N ARG A 108 18.89 13.76 12.07
CA ARG A 108 19.33 13.70 13.48
C ARG A 108 20.82 13.98 13.65
N ALA A 109 21.66 13.55 12.71
CA ALA A 109 23.09 13.83 12.75
C ALA A 109 23.38 15.32 12.51
N LEU A 110 22.67 15.96 11.58
CA LEU A 110 22.75 17.41 11.34
C LEU A 110 22.37 18.20 12.60
N TRP A 111 21.29 17.82 13.27
CA TRP A 111 20.86 18.47 14.52
C TRP A 111 21.85 18.25 15.67
N ARG A 112 22.49 17.08 15.78
CA ARG A 112 23.50 16.79 16.82
C ARG A 112 24.86 17.46 16.57
N GLY A 113 25.19 17.75 15.32
CA GLY A 113 26.41 18.46 14.93
C GLY A 113 26.29 19.98 14.89
N MET A 114 25.10 20.54 15.15
CA MET A 114 24.87 21.99 15.09
C MET A 114 25.36 22.70 16.37
N PRO A 115 26.20 23.75 16.27
CA PRO A 115 26.60 24.55 17.42
C PRO A 115 25.39 25.20 18.10
N SER A 116 25.37 25.20 19.44
CA SER A 116 24.29 25.73 20.29
C SER A 116 23.90 27.19 19.97
N SER A 117 24.81 27.96 19.36
CA SER A 117 24.59 29.36 18.97
C SER A 117 23.55 29.59 17.87
N ARG A 118 23.05 28.54 17.19
CA ARG A 118 21.99 28.66 16.17
C ARG A 118 20.60 28.23 16.64
N LEU A 119 20.43 27.84 17.91
CA LEU A 119 19.15 27.36 18.45
C LEU A 119 18.32 28.47 19.12
N SER A 120 18.74 29.74 19.04
CA SER A 120 17.93 30.90 19.44
C SER A 120 17.48 31.69 18.22
N THR A 121 16.27 31.42 17.77
CA THR A 121 15.42 32.43 17.13
C THR A 121 14.05 32.33 17.78
N SER A 122 13.76 33.36 18.58
CA SER A 122 12.46 33.69 19.16
C SER A 122 11.38 33.92 18.10
#